data_AF-A0A218UC56-F1
#
_entry.id   AF-A0A218UC56-F1
#
_cell.length_a   1.000
_cell.length_b   1.000
_cell.length_c   1.000
_cell.angle_alpha   90.00
_cell.angle_beta   90.00
_cell.angle_gamma   90.00
#
_symmetry.space_group_name_H-M   'P 1'
#
loop_
_entity.id
_entity.type
_entity.pdbx_description
1 polymer ?
#
loop_
_entity_poly.entity_id
_entity_poly.type
_entity_poly.pdbx_seq_one_letter_code
_entity_poly.pdbx_strand_id
1 'polypeptide(L)'
;MAAPKVKQDMAPPGGYGPIDYRRHLPRRGLSGYSLFALGVGSLLLGYYTLVKWNRERRTLRMLRENLEEEAKIMRDVPGWKVGESRFHTERWVPPTLEELYFLRPRGELEREQFGLQNYV
;
A
#
# COMPACT_ATOMS: atom_id res chain seq x y z
N MET A 1 -26.75 -87.32 0.23
CA MET A 1 -26.93 -86.38 1.37
C MET A 1 -27.74 -85.20 0.87
N ALA A 2 -28.80 -84.79 1.58
CA ALA A 2 -29.72 -83.73 1.16
C ALA A 2 -29.10 -82.34 1.33
N ALA A 3 -29.34 -81.43 0.38
CA ALA A 3 -28.83 -80.06 0.41
C ALA A 3 -29.61 -79.18 1.40
N PRO A 4 -28.96 -78.25 2.11
CA PRO A 4 -29.61 -77.41 3.11
C PRO A 4 -30.60 -76.41 2.49
N LYS A 5 -31.74 -76.19 3.17
CA LYS A 5 -32.89 -75.38 2.72
C LYS A 5 -32.70 -73.86 2.82
N VAL A 6 -31.66 -73.37 3.51
CA VAL A 6 -31.42 -71.93 3.74
C VAL A 6 -30.11 -71.51 3.09
N LYS A 7 -30.18 -70.48 2.24
CA LYS A 7 -29.01 -69.85 1.64
C LYS A 7 -28.41 -68.87 2.65
N GLN A 8 -27.32 -69.28 3.28
CA GLN A 8 -26.55 -68.41 4.16
C GLN A 8 -25.90 -67.29 3.34
N ASP A 9 -26.02 -66.04 3.80
CA ASP A 9 -25.31 -64.93 3.18
C ASP A 9 -23.81 -65.12 3.38
N MET A 10 -23.09 -65.18 2.27
CA MET A 10 -21.66 -65.40 2.21
C MET A 10 -21.02 -64.29 1.39
N ALA A 11 -19.74 -64.00 1.68
CA ALA A 11 -18.96 -63.14 0.81
C ALA A 11 -19.01 -63.68 -0.63
N PRO A 12 -19.02 -62.81 -1.65
CA PRO A 12 -19.09 -63.25 -3.02
C PRO A 12 -17.91 -64.17 -3.37
N PRO A 13 -18.09 -65.16 -4.25
CA PRO A 13 -16.98 -65.98 -4.72
C PRO A 13 -15.95 -65.08 -5.41
N GLY A 14 -14.78 -64.88 -4.78
CA GLY A 14 -13.76 -63.91 -5.19
C GLY A 14 -13.42 -62.83 -4.14
N GLY A 15 -14.20 -62.73 -3.06
CA GLY A 15 -13.97 -61.78 -1.97
C GLY A 15 -14.42 -60.35 -2.26
N TYR A 16 -14.25 -59.45 -1.29
CA TYR A 16 -14.52 -58.02 -1.47
C TYR A 16 -13.34 -57.33 -2.17
N GLY A 17 -13.64 -56.27 -2.93
CA GLY A 17 -12.61 -55.44 -3.52
C GLY A 17 -11.67 -54.82 -2.47
N PRO A 18 -10.45 -54.41 -2.87
CA PRO A 18 -9.51 -53.80 -1.96
C PRO A 18 -10.09 -52.51 -1.38
N ILE A 19 -10.09 -52.42 -0.05
CA ILE A 19 -10.51 -51.21 0.68
C ILE A 19 -9.24 -50.45 1.04
N ASP A 20 -9.11 -49.24 0.53
CA ASP A 20 -8.00 -48.35 0.86
C ASP A 20 -8.16 -47.80 2.28
N TYR A 21 -7.57 -48.51 3.24
CA TYR A 21 -7.59 -48.14 4.65
C TYR A 21 -6.55 -47.05 5.02
N ARG A 22 -5.66 -46.68 4.08
CA ARG A 22 -4.58 -45.72 4.32
C ARG A 22 -5.04 -44.29 4.08
N ARG A 23 -4.61 -43.38 4.95
CA ARG A 23 -4.86 -41.93 4.79
C ARG A 23 -3.96 -41.34 3.70
N HIS A 24 -4.54 -41.06 2.53
CA HIS A 24 -3.93 -40.27 1.46
C HIS A 24 -4.16 -38.75 1.66
N LEU A 25 -3.25 -38.07 2.36
CA LEU A 25 -3.38 -36.62 2.57
C LEU A 25 -2.47 -35.83 1.62
N PRO A 26 -3.00 -35.17 0.57
CA PRO A 26 -2.20 -34.37 -0.33
C PRO A 26 -1.69 -33.12 0.39
N ARG A 27 -0.42 -32.77 0.19
CA ARG A 27 0.10 -31.46 0.60
C ARG A 27 -0.54 -30.40 -0.28
N ARG A 28 -1.30 -29.49 0.33
CA ARG A 28 -2.01 -28.39 -0.33
C ARG A 28 -1.53 -27.06 0.23
N GLY A 29 -1.54 -26.02 -0.59
CA GLY A 29 -1.25 -24.64 -0.19
C GLY A 29 0.19 -24.19 -0.40
N LEU A 30 0.43 -22.93 -0.06
CA LEU A 30 1.72 -22.27 -0.14
C LEU A 30 2.62 -22.68 1.03
N SER A 31 3.93 -22.72 0.80
CA SER A 31 4.92 -22.93 1.87
C SER A 31 4.87 -21.80 2.91
N GLY A 32 5.33 -22.07 4.14
CA GLY A 32 5.38 -21.05 5.19
C GLY A 32 6.18 -19.81 4.79
N TYR A 33 7.34 -19.99 4.15
CA TYR A 33 8.16 -18.87 3.66
C TYR A 33 7.44 -18.04 2.61
N SER A 34 6.71 -18.67 1.68
CA SER A 34 5.91 -17.94 0.70
C SER A 34 4.79 -17.13 1.34
N LEU A 35 4.16 -17.63 2.41
CA LEU A 35 3.15 -16.88 3.15
C LEU A 35 3.76 -15.65 3.84
N PHE A 36 4.92 -15.81 4.47
CA PHE A 36 5.64 -14.66 5.07
C PHE A 36 6.08 -13.64 4.03
N ALA A 37 6.60 -14.09 2.89
CA ALA A 37 7.02 -13.19 1.81
C ALA A 37 5.85 -12.36 1.27
N LEU A 38 4.68 -12.98 1.06
CA LEU A 38 3.47 -12.26 0.64
C LEU A 38 2.97 -11.30 1.74
N GLY A 39 2.95 -11.74 3.00
CA GLY A 39 2.57 -10.92 4.14
C GLY A 39 3.45 -9.67 4.26
N VAL A 40 4.76 -9.85 4.37
CA VAL A 40 5.72 -8.75 4.48
C VAL A 40 5.69 -7.86 3.23
N GLY A 41 5.60 -8.45 2.03
CA GLY A 41 5.51 -7.68 0.79
C GLY A 41 4.28 -6.76 0.76
N SER A 42 3.11 -7.27 1.14
CA SER A 42 1.88 -6.46 1.22
C SER A 42 1.98 -5.35 2.26
N LEU A 43 2.59 -5.60 3.43
CA LEU A 43 2.80 -4.60 4.47
C LEU A 43 3.77 -3.49 4.02
N LEU A 44 4.89 -3.86 3.39
CA LEU A 44 5.87 -2.89 2.88
C LEU A 44 5.25 -1.98 1.82
N LEU A 45 4.49 -2.56 0.88
CA LEU A 45 3.78 -1.79 -0.14
C LEU A 45 2.70 -0.87 0.48
N GLY A 46 1.92 -1.39 1.44
CA GLY A 46 0.92 -0.60 2.14
C GLY A 46 1.52 0.59 2.91
N TYR A 47 2.62 0.35 3.63
CA TYR A 47 3.28 1.42 4.37
C TYR A 47 3.93 2.46 3.44
N TYR A 48 4.61 2.01 2.38
CA TYR A 48 5.21 2.91 1.40
C TYR A 48 4.18 3.84 0.75
N THR A 49 3.05 3.28 0.31
CA THR A 49 1.97 4.07 -0.30
C THR A 49 1.37 5.07 0.70
N LEU A 50 1.17 4.66 1.96
CA LEU A 50 0.65 5.54 3.02
C LEU A 50 1.58 6.73 3.30
N VAL A 51 2.89 6.49 3.47
CA VAL A 51 3.86 7.56 3.74
C VAL A 51 3.96 8.51 2.55
N LYS A 52 4.04 7.97 1.33
CA LYS A 52 4.07 8.77 0.09
C LYS A 52 2.84 9.67 0.00
N TRP A 53 1.65 9.10 0.17
CA TRP A 53 0.39 9.83 0.09
C TRP A 53 0.26 10.91 1.17
N ASN A 54 0.72 10.65 2.39
CA ASN A 54 0.72 11.66 3.46
C ASN A 54 1.63 12.85 3.14
N ARG A 55 2.81 12.61 2.54
CA ARG A 55 3.72 13.67 2.11
C ARG A 55 3.13 14.49 0.96
N GLU A 56 2.55 13.84 -0.04
CA GLU A 56 1.88 14.51 -1.17
C GLU A 56 0.70 15.36 -0.70
N ARG A 57 -0.15 14.84 0.20
CA ARG A 57 -1.26 15.63 0.78
C ARG A 57 -0.78 16.84 1.58
N ARG A 58 0.30 16.70 2.35
CA ARG A 58 0.88 17.82 3.11
C ARG A 58 1.39 18.90 2.17
N THR A 59 2.15 18.54 1.14
CA THR A 59 2.72 19.49 0.18
C THR A 59 1.64 20.21 -0.64
N LEU A 60 0.65 19.48 -1.18
CA LEU A 60 -0.45 20.08 -1.93
C LEU A 60 -1.31 21.02 -1.07
N ARG A 61 -1.53 20.67 0.21
CA ARG A 61 -2.24 21.54 1.14
C ARG A 61 -1.50 22.87 1.33
N MET A 62 -0.19 22.83 1.59
CA MET A 62 0.61 24.04 1.78
C MET A 62 0.65 24.90 0.51
N LEU A 63 0.80 24.30 -0.66
CA LEU A 63 0.75 25.04 -1.92
C LEU A 63 -0.60 25.72 -2.14
N ARG A 64 -1.70 25.03 -1.83
CA ARG A 64 -3.04 25.61 -1.93
C ARG A 64 -3.20 26.81 -1.00
N GLU A 65 -2.78 26.70 0.26
CA GLU A 65 -2.78 27.81 1.21
C GLU A 65 -1.96 28.99 0.68
N ASN A 66 -0.75 28.73 0.16
CA ASN A 66 0.13 29.77 -0.38
C ASN A 66 -0.49 30.47 -1.61
N LEU A 67 -1.15 29.74 -2.51
CA LEU A 67 -1.85 30.30 -3.67
C LEU A 67 -3.05 31.16 -3.26
N GLU A 68 -3.81 30.72 -2.24
CA GLU A 68 -4.94 31.49 -1.70
C GLU A 68 -4.48 32.80 -1.05
N GLU A 69 -3.35 32.79 -0.33
CA GLU A 69 -2.76 34.01 0.24
C GLU A 69 -2.11 34.90 -0.82
N GLU A 70 -1.42 34.33 -1.81
CA GLU A 70 -0.89 35.08 -2.96
C GLU A 70 -2.00 35.83 -3.68
N ALA A 71 -3.14 35.18 -3.91
CA ALA A 71 -4.30 35.82 -4.53
C ALA A 71 -4.83 37.02 -3.74
N LYS A 72 -4.83 36.94 -2.40
CA LYS A 72 -5.26 38.03 -1.53
C LYS A 72 -4.26 39.19 -1.54
N ILE A 73 -2.97 38.88 -1.43
CA ILE A 73 -1.89 39.87 -1.34
C ILE A 73 -1.69 40.59 -2.68
N MET A 74 -1.74 39.86 -3.80
CA MET A 74 -1.41 40.38 -5.13
C MET A 74 -2.61 40.93 -5.91
N ARG A 75 -3.80 40.97 -5.31
CA ARG A 75 -5.05 41.39 -5.96
C ARG A 75 -4.98 42.78 -6.61
N ASP A 76 -4.19 43.68 -6.03
CA ASP A 76 -4.13 45.10 -6.41
C ASP A 76 -2.96 45.40 -7.39
N VAL A 77 -2.15 44.39 -7.74
CA VAL A 77 -0.99 44.54 -8.62
C VAL A 77 -1.38 44.29 -10.08
N PRO A 78 -1.26 45.30 -10.98
CA PRO A 78 -1.67 45.13 -12.37
C PRO A 78 -0.75 44.16 -13.12
N GLY A 79 -1.35 43.22 -13.85
CA GLY A 79 -0.62 42.24 -14.66
C GLY A 79 -0.09 41.02 -13.90
N TRP A 80 -0.32 40.91 -12.59
CA TRP A 80 0.06 39.73 -11.83
C TRP A 80 -0.90 38.56 -12.10
N LYS A 81 -0.36 37.38 -12.40
CA LYS A 81 -1.13 36.14 -12.55
C LYS A 81 -0.80 35.19 -11.41
N VAL A 82 -1.78 34.93 -10.55
CA VAL A 82 -1.63 34.04 -9.40
C VAL A 82 -1.34 32.61 -9.88
N GLY A 83 -0.33 31.98 -9.30
CA GLY A 83 0.02 30.58 -9.59
C GLY A 83 0.55 30.33 -11.00
N GLU A 84 1.05 31.37 -11.70
CA GLU A 84 1.74 31.19 -12.97
C GLU A 84 3.04 30.40 -12.76
N SER A 85 3.17 29.27 -13.46
CA SER A 85 4.38 28.44 -13.39
C SER A 85 5.57 29.21 -13.92
N ARG A 86 6.68 29.20 -13.16
CA ARG A 86 7.98 29.75 -13.60
C ARG A 86 8.59 28.96 -14.74
N PHE A 87 8.16 27.71 -14.93
CA PHE A 87 8.67 26.81 -15.96
C PHE A 87 7.75 26.82 -17.18
N HIS A 88 8.35 26.76 -18.37
CA HIS A 88 7.63 26.62 -19.64
C HIS A 88 7.03 25.22 -19.88
N THR A 89 7.03 24.34 -18.87
CA THR A 89 6.54 22.97 -18.96
C THR A 89 5.24 22.79 -18.21
N GLU A 90 4.32 21.99 -18.74
CA GLU A 90 3.07 21.58 -18.08
C GLU A 90 3.25 20.46 -17.04
N ARG A 91 4.46 19.89 -16.95
CA ARG A 91 4.78 18.82 -16.01
C ARG A 91 4.83 19.36 -14.58
N TRP A 92 4.34 18.56 -13.64
CA TRP A 92 4.54 18.80 -12.21
C TRP A 92 6.04 18.89 -11.84
N VAL A 93 6.40 20.00 -11.20
CA VAL A 93 7.73 20.23 -10.62
C VAL A 93 7.59 20.20 -9.09
N PRO A 94 8.35 19.36 -8.37
CA PRO A 94 8.33 19.36 -6.92
C PRO A 94 8.70 20.75 -6.37
N PRO A 95 7.87 21.34 -5.49
CA PRO A 95 8.15 22.65 -4.95
C PRO A 95 9.39 22.61 -4.05
N THR A 96 10.14 23.71 -4.03
CA THR A 96 11.26 23.87 -3.11
C THR A 96 10.78 24.14 -1.68
N LEU A 97 11.65 23.95 -0.69
CA LEU A 97 11.30 24.28 0.71
C LEU A 97 10.94 25.76 0.87
N GLU A 98 11.65 26.65 0.17
CA GLU A 98 11.36 28.08 0.20
C GLU A 98 9.96 28.36 -0.37
N GLU A 99 9.60 27.80 -1.53
CA GLU A 99 8.26 27.94 -2.11
C GLU A 99 7.13 27.38 -1.23
N LEU A 100 7.43 26.40 -0.39
CA LEU A 100 6.45 25.87 0.57
C LEU A 100 6.33 26.73 1.84
N TYR A 101 7.42 27.30 2.33
CA TYR A 101 7.50 27.92 3.65
C TYR A 101 7.68 29.46 3.65
N PHE A 102 7.72 30.14 2.49
CA PHE A 102 8.01 31.59 2.44
C PHE A 102 6.99 32.48 3.18
N LEU A 103 5.73 32.08 3.27
CA LEU A 103 4.69 32.81 4.04
C LEU A 103 4.65 32.43 5.52
N ARG A 104 5.40 31.40 5.93
CA ARG A 104 5.41 30.88 7.29
C ARG A 104 6.52 31.55 8.11
N PRO A 105 6.47 31.46 9.46
CA PRO A 105 7.54 31.97 10.31
C PRO A 105 8.89 31.33 9.92
N ARG A 106 9.96 32.14 9.84
CA ARG A 106 11.30 31.66 9.44
C ARG A 106 11.80 30.47 10.27
N GLY A 107 11.45 30.41 11.55
CA GLY A 107 11.80 29.29 12.41
C GLY A 107 11.23 27.94 11.95
N GLU A 108 10.11 27.90 11.21
CA GLU A 108 9.62 26.65 10.62
C GLU A 108 10.48 26.20 9.44
N LEU A 109 10.89 27.12 8.57
CA LEU A 109 11.77 26.82 7.43
C LEU A 109 13.13 26.31 7.91
N GLU A 110 13.74 26.98 8.89
CA GLU A 110 15.04 26.59 9.45
C GLU A 110 14.96 25.19 10.09
N ARG A 111 13.86 24.87 10.77
CA ARG A 111 13.62 23.53 11.33
C ARG A 111 13.47 22.47 10.24
N GLU A 112 12.80 22.75 9.14
CA GLU A 112 12.64 21.76 8.07
C GLU A 112 13.93 21.57 7.27
N GLN A 113 14.73 22.63 7.12
CA GLN A 113 16.00 22.59 6.39
C GLN A 113 17.13 21.97 7.21
N PHE A 114 17.30 22.39 8.46
CA PHE A 114 18.43 22.02 9.31
C PHE A 114 18.02 21.21 10.54
N GLY A 115 16.74 20.97 10.77
CA GLY A 115 16.27 20.31 11.99
C GLY A 115 16.91 18.95 12.22
N LEU A 116 17.14 18.16 11.16
CA LEU A 116 17.85 16.88 11.29
C LEU A 116 19.32 17.06 11.69
N GLN A 117 20.00 18.06 11.11
CA GLN A 117 21.41 18.33 11.42
C GLN A 117 21.60 18.91 12.82
N ASN A 118 20.63 19.71 13.26
CA ASN A 118 20.61 20.35 14.57
C ASN A 118 20.00 19.45 15.67
N TYR A 119 19.58 18.23 15.32
CA TYR A 119 19.03 17.27 16.28
C TYR A 119 20.18 16.49 16.93
N VAL A 120 20.79 17.11 17.95
CA VAL A 120 21.81 16.52 18.85
C VAL A 120 21.47 16.89 20.29
#